data_AF-A0A1G1NTV4-F1
#
_entry.id   AF-A0A1G1NTV4-F1
#
_cell.length_a   1.000
_cell.length_b   1.000
_cell.length_c   1.000
_cell.angle_alpha   90.00
_cell.angle_beta   90.00
_cell.angle_gamma   90.00
#
_symmetry.space_group_name_H-M   'P 1'
#
loop_
_entity.id
_entity.type
_entity.pdbx_description
1 polymer ?
#
loop_
_entity_poly.entity_id
_entity_poly.type
_entity_poly.pdbx_seq_one_letter_code
_entity_poly.pdbx_strand_id
1 'polypeptide(L)'
;MLVKESIFYKLKEITKDPRSYHLFILAVFRRLQLKKVTNNKQNFFQYRNELYPEYLNQGNALFYIREKALTFCKGTGLDIGAGDWPLPGAKPIQNDSTLNAYNLDPIPASSQDFIFSSHCLEHLYGWKNILKLWIHRLKNGGILFLYLPHKSMKLWNPGGPWVGGHHKWQPTADVIIPFLKENGMEIIDYNPDKDIYWSFHIAARKQG
;
A
#
# COMPACT_ATOMS: atom_id res chain seq x y z
N MET A 1 18.18 15.12 2.17
CA MET A 1 18.04 16.19 1.15
C MET A 1 16.66 16.22 0.47
N LEU A 2 15.78 15.23 0.67
CA LEU A 2 14.48 15.09 -0.03
C LEU A 2 13.29 15.87 0.58
N VAL A 3 13.44 16.48 1.76
CA VAL A 3 12.32 17.17 2.46
C VAL A 3 12.08 18.59 1.93
N LYS A 4 13.13 19.28 1.45
CA LYS A 4 13.01 20.67 0.97
C LYS A 4 12.29 20.76 -0.38
N GLU A 5 12.57 19.86 -1.32
CA GLU A 5 11.93 19.87 -2.64
C GLU A 5 10.42 19.55 -2.57
N SER A 6 10.01 18.65 -1.67
CA SER A 6 8.60 18.30 -1.44
C SER A 6 7.76 19.48 -0.91
N ILE A 7 8.33 20.33 -0.05
CA ILE A 7 7.65 21.50 0.51
C ILE A 7 7.51 22.61 -0.53
N PHE A 8 8.57 22.88 -1.32
CA PHE A 8 8.54 23.89 -2.38
C PHE A 8 7.57 23.54 -3.51
N TYR A 9 7.47 22.27 -3.89
CA TYR A 9 6.49 21.82 -4.89
C TYR A 9 5.05 21.94 -4.38
N LYS A 10 4.79 21.58 -3.12
CA LYS A 10 3.48 21.77 -2.48
C LYS A 10 3.10 23.25 -2.35
N LEU A 11 4.04 24.13 -2.03
CA LEU A 11 3.81 25.59 -1.97
C LEU A 11 3.38 26.17 -3.31
N LYS A 12 3.92 25.69 -4.44
CA LYS A 12 3.52 26.11 -5.80
C LYS A 12 2.12 25.65 -6.22
N GLU A 13 1.66 24.52 -5.70
CA GLU A 13 0.31 23.99 -5.96
C GLU A 13 -0.75 24.70 -5.09
N ILE A 14 -0.39 25.06 -3.85
CA ILE A 14 -1.26 25.79 -2.90
C ILE A 14 -1.70 27.16 -3.44
N THR A 15 -0.88 27.81 -4.26
CA THR A 15 -1.18 29.13 -4.83
C THR A 15 -2.22 29.10 -5.97
N LYS A 16 -2.66 27.91 -6.43
CA LYS A 16 -3.57 27.79 -7.59
C LYS A 16 -5.05 27.57 -7.22
N ASP A 17 -5.37 27.09 -6.02
CA ASP A 17 -6.76 26.86 -5.56
C ASP A 17 -6.92 27.22 -4.07
N PRO A 18 -7.77 28.19 -3.69
CA PRO A 18 -8.04 28.53 -2.29
C PRO A 18 -8.47 27.35 -1.41
N ARG A 19 -9.10 26.30 -1.96
CA ARG A 19 -9.52 25.10 -1.21
C ARG A 19 -8.32 24.24 -0.79
N SER A 20 -7.22 24.32 -1.54
CA SER A 20 -5.98 23.61 -1.24
C SER A 20 -5.25 24.19 -0.01
N TYR A 21 -5.52 25.45 0.35
CA TYR A 21 -4.94 26.10 1.53
C TYR A 21 -5.41 25.42 2.83
N HIS A 22 -6.69 25.09 2.93
CA HIS A 22 -7.22 24.36 4.09
C HIS A 22 -6.60 22.96 4.22
N LEU A 23 -6.45 22.23 3.10
CA LEU A 23 -5.79 20.92 3.10
C LEU A 23 -4.32 21.00 3.50
N PHE A 24 -3.61 22.06 3.07
CA PHE A 24 -2.24 22.31 3.49
C PHE A 24 -2.15 22.62 4.99
N ILE A 25 -2.99 23.51 5.51
CA ILE A 25 -3.07 23.82 6.93
C ILE A 25 -3.32 22.55 7.75
N LEU A 26 -4.29 21.73 7.34
CA LEU A 26 -4.56 20.45 7.99
C LEU A 26 -3.34 19.52 7.95
N ALA A 27 -2.60 19.48 6.85
CA ALA A 27 -1.38 18.68 6.74
C ALA A 27 -0.30 19.18 7.71
N VAL A 28 -0.12 20.50 7.85
CA VAL A 28 0.81 21.10 8.81
C VAL A 28 0.39 20.76 10.24
N PHE A 29 -0.87 20.99 10.62
CA PHE A 29 -1.37 20.65 11.97
C PHE A 29 -1.20 19.17 12.30
N ARG A 30 -1.43 18.28 11.34
CA ARG A 30 -1.16 16.84 11.49
C ARG A 30 0.31 16.55 11.79
N ARG A 31 1.24 17.22 11.10
CA ARG A 31 2.69 17.06 11.30
C ARG A 31 3.16 17.59 12.65
N LEU A 32 2.54 18.65 13.18
CA LEU A 32 2.86 19.20 14.50
C LEU A 32 2.57 18.24 15.65
N GLN A 33 1.74 17.21 15.43
CA GLN A 33 1.50 16.15 16.41
C GLN A 33 2.67 15.18 16.57
N LEU A 34 3.68 15.27 15.70
CA LEU A 34 4.86 14.40 15.70
C LEU A 34 6.02 15.10 16.39
N LYS A 35 6.57 14.45 17.42
CA LYS A 35 7.84 14.88 18.03
C LYS A 35 8.97 14.02 17.47
N LYS A 36 10.05 14.63 16.97
CA LYS A 36 11.26 13.87 16.62
C LYS A 36 12.04 13.53 17.88
N VAL A 37 12.45 12.26 17.99
CA VAL A 37 13.23 11.74 19.11
C VAL A 37 14.38 10.92 18.54
N THR A 38 15.59 11.11 19.08
CA THR A 38 16.75 10.30 18.73
C THR A 38 17.14 9.47 19.95
N ASN A 39 17.28 8.15 19.75
CA ASN A 39 17.73 7.23 20.78
C ASN A 39 18.73 6.24 20.16
N ASN A 40 19.88 6.05 20.79
CA ASN A 40 20.93 5.11 20.34
C ASN A 40 21.28 5.25 18.84
N LYS A 41 21.48 6.48 18.36
CA LYS A 41 21.77 6.82 16.95
C LYS A 41 20.65 6.50 15.94
N GLN A 42 19.47 6.10 16.40
CA GLN A 42 18.29 5.91 15.56
C GLN A 42 17.28 7.04 15.78
N ASN A 43 16.68 7.51 14.69
CA ASN A 43 15.66 8.55 14.71
C ASN A 43 14.25 7.94 14.71
N PHE A 44 13.36 8.57 15.48
CA PHE A 44 11.97 8.19 15.65
C PHE A 44 11.05 9.40 15.52
N PHE A 45 9.83 9.14 15.10
CA PHE A 45 8.68 9.99 15.37
C PHE A 45 7.96 9.46 16.60
N GLN A 46 7.67 10.31 17.57
CA GLN A 46 6.79 10.02 18.68
C GLN A 46 5.39 10.53 18.35
N TYR A 47 4.40 9.65 18.49
CA TYR A 47 2.98 9.97 18.31
C TYR A 47 2.14 9.17 19.31
N ARG A 48 1.29 9.86 20.09
CA ARG A 48 0.43 9.22 21.12
C ARG A 48 1.20 8.26 22.04
N ASN A 49 2.36 8.69 22.52
CA ASN A 49 3.27 7.91 23.39
C ASN A 49 3.90 6.66 22.78
N GLU A 50 3.79 6.47 21.46
CA GLU A 50 4.49 5.40 20.73
C GLU A 50 5.61 5.98 19.88
N LEU A 51 6.68 5.19 19.70
CA LEU A 51 7.82 5.51 18.86
C LEU A 51 7.75 4.74 17.54
N TYR A 52 7.93 5.47 16.45
CA TYR A 52 7.90 4.96 15.09
C TYR A 52 9.24 5.29 14.43
N PRO A 53 10.05 4.29 14.05
CA PRO A 53 11.31 4.52 13.36
C PRO A 53 11.13 5.41 12.12
N GLU A 54 12.04 6.38 11.92
CA GLU A 54 11.97 7.34 10.82
C GLU A 54 12.04 6.64 9.44
N TYR A 55 12.75 5.51 9.34
CA TYR A 55 12.92 4.76 8.08
C TYR A 55 11.59 4.24 7.52
N LEU A 56 10.59 4.00 8.36
CA LEU A 56 9.28 3.52 7.91
C LEU A 56 8.70 4.48 6.86
N ASN A 57 9.00 5.76 6.96
CA ASN A 57 8.43 6.78 6.11
C ASN A 57 9.29 7.15 4.87
N GLN A 58 10.26 6.32 4.50
CA GLN A 58 11.15 6.58 3.36
C GLN A 58 10.65 5.96 2.02
N GLY A 59 9.50 5.30 2.02
CA GLY A 59 8.98 4.59 0.84
C GLY A 59 9.66 3.23 0.65
N ASN A 60 9.59 2.71 -0.59
CA ASN A 60 10.14 1.41 -0.99
C ASN A 60 9.72 0.22 -0.10
N ALA A 61 8.41 0.09 0.13
CA ALA A 61 7.87 -1.02 0.90
C ALA A 61 8.24 -2.39 0.30
N LEU A 62 8.32 -2.46 -1.04
CA LEU A 62 8.73 -3.66 -1.78
C LEU A 62 10.05 -4.26 -1.25
N PHE A 63 11.03 -3.42 -0.90
CA PHE A 63 12.34 -3.87 -0.40
C PHE A 63 12.23 -4.91 0.73
N TYR A 64 11.24 -4.75 1.61
CA TYR A 64 11.08 -5.56 2.81
C TYR A 64 10.37 -6.89 2.56
N ILE A 65 9.66 -7.03 1.44
CA ILE A 65 8.84 -8.21 1.13
C ILE A 65 9.25 -8.93 -0.16
N ARG A 66 10.12 -8.32 -0.98
CA ARG A 66 10.48 -8.77 -2.33
C ARG A 66 10.84 -10.25 -2.40
N GLU A 67 11.77 -10.71 -1.58
CA GLU A 67 12.25 -12.10 -1.64
C GLU A 67 11.11 -13.09 -1.37
N LYS A 68 10.27 -12.82 -0.37
CA LYS A 68 9.07 -13.61 -0.08
C LYS A 68 8.09 -13.57 -1.24
N ALA A 69 7.79 -12.39 -1.79
CA ALA A 69 6.86 -12.24 -2.91
C ALA A 69 7.32 -13.05 -4.13
N LEU A 70 8.62 -13.01 -4.47
CA LEU A 70 9.19 -13.75 -5.60
C LEU A 70 9.14 -15.28 -5.44
N THR A 71 8.97 -15.81 -4.23
CA THR A 71 8.72 -17.26 -4.04
C THR A 71 7.36 -17.69 -4.60
N PHE A 72 6.39 -16.78 -4.65
CA PHE A 72 5.01 -17.04 -5.10
C PHE A 72 4.69 -16.42 -6.46
N CYS A 73 5.13 -15.19 -6.71
CA CYS A 73 4.85 -14.41 -7.91
C CYS A 73 5.76 -14.86 -9.07
N LYS A 74 5.33 -15.90 -9.79
CA LYS A 74 6.07 -16.49 -10.91
C LYS A 74 5.23 -16.50 -12.19
N GLY A 75 5.86 -16.25 -13.33
CA GLY A 75 5.20 -16.22 -14.64
C GLY A 75 4.79 -14.80 -15.06
N THR A 76 3.69 -14.69 -15.78
CA THR A 76 3.14 -13.40 -16.22
C THR A 76 2.27 -12.81 -15.11
N GLY A 77 2.61 -11.63 -14.61
CA GLY A 77 1.79 -11.00 -13.58
C GLY A 77 1.87 -9.48 -13.56
N LEU A 78 1.01 -8.91 -12.72
CA LEU A 78 0.86 -7.48 -12.54
C LEU A 78 1.42 -7.05 -11.18
N ASP A 79 1.99 -5.85 -11.12
CA ASP A 79 2.28 -5.14 -9.87
C ASP A 79 1.41 -3.89 -9.79
N ILE A 80 0.34 -3.95 -8.99
CA ILE A 80 -0.64 -2.89 -8.88
C ILE A 80 -0.23 -1.90 -7.79
N GLY A 81 0.02 -0.65 -8.22
CA GLY A 81 0.52 0.41 -7.35
C GLY A 81 2.04 0.36 -7.16
N ALA A 82 2.78 -0.12 -8.16
CA ALA A 82 4.23 -0.28 -8.15
C ALA A 82 5.01 0.98 -7.72
N GLY A 83 4.51 2.17 -8.08
CA GLY A 83 5.24 3.43 -7.85
C GLY A 83 6.63 3.39 -8.47
N ASP A 84 7.63 3.90 -7.77
CA ASP A 84 9.02 3.93 -8.25
C ASP A 84 9.76 2.59 -8.06
N TRP A 85 9.13 1.59 -7.44
CA TRP A 85 9.76 0.34 -7.03
C TRP A 85 8.95 -0.88 -7.51
N PRO A 86 8.93 -1.16 -8.83
CA PRO A 86 8.20 -2.30 -9.35
C PRO A 86 8.82 -3.65 -8.93
N LEU A 87 7.96 -4.63 -8.64
CA LEU A 87 8.37 -6.02 -8.45
C LEU A 87 9.02 -6.52 -9.75
N PRO A 88 10.27 -7.03 -9.70
CA PRO A 88 10.95 -7.52 -10.89
C PRO A 88 10.16 -8.61 -11.60
N GLY A 89 10.05 -8.49 -12.93
CA GLY A 89 9.32 -9.45 -13.77
C GLY A 89 7.81 -9.24 -13.84
N ALA A 90 7.24 -8.37 -13.01
CA ALA A 90 5.83 -7.99 -13.10
C ALA A 90 5.64 -6.79 -14.04
N LYS A 91 4.48 -6.70 -14.71
CA LYS A 91 4.05 -5.49 -15.41
C LYS A 91 3.54 -4.47 -14.38
N PRO A 92 4.19 -3.29 -14.24
CA PRO A 92 3.70 -2.28 -13.31
C PRO A 92 2.38 -1.68 -13.81
N ILE A 93 1.43 -1.52 -12.91
CA ILE A 93 0.16 -0.84 -13.12
C ILE A 93 0.14 0.40 -12.23
N GLN A 94 0.25 1.56 -12.86
CA GLN A 94 0.22 2.86 -12.19
C GLN A 94 -1.19 3.47 -12.26
N ASN A 95 -1.34 4.70 -11.78
CA ASN A 95 -2.61 5.42 -11.84
C ASN A 95 -2.75 6.18 -13.18
N ASP A 96 -2.85 5.43 -14.28
CA ASP A 96 -3.06 6.00 -15.62
C ASP A 96 -4.56 6.10 -15.96
N SER A 97 -4.90 6.93 -16.94
CA SER A 97 -6.29 7.20 -17.31
C SER A 97 -7.04 5.98 -17.89
N THR A 98 -6.32 5.03 -18.49
CA THR A 98 -6.90 3.89 -19.21
C THR A 98 -6.65 2.54 -18.54
N LEU A 99 -5.65 2.44 -17.68
CA LEU A 99 -5.25 1.22 -17.00
C LEU A 99 -4.74 1.57 -15.62
N ASN A 100 -5.46 1.16 -14.57
CA ASN A 100 -5.11 1.45 -13.20
C ASN A 100 -5.73 0.43 -12.24
N ALA A 101 -5.52 0.61 -10.93
CA ALA A 101 -6.03 -0.28 -9.89
C ALA A 101 -7.56 -0.48 -9.94
N TYR A 102 -8.33 0.51 -10.43
CA TYR A 102 -9.79 0.45 -10.58
C TYR A 102 -10.24 -0.07 -11.95
N ASN A 103 -9.38 -0.01 -12.96
CA ASN A 103 -9.71 -0.40 -14.34
C ASN A 103 -8.60 -1.27 -14.93
N LEU A 104 -8.88 -2.57 -15.03
CA LEU A 104 -8.02 -3.56 -15.68
C LEU A 104 -8.64 -4.11 -16.97
N ASP A 105 -9.60 -3.42 -17.59
CA ASP A 105 -10.27 -3.87 -18.82
C ASP A 105 -9.33 -4.19 -19.98
N PRO A 106 -8.22 -3.45 -20.19
CA PRO A 106 -7.22 -3.83 -21.19
C PRO A 106 -6.49 -5.16 -20.90
N ILE A 107 -6.61 -5.71 -19.68
CA ILE A 107 -6.02 -6.99 -19.30
C ILE A 107 -7.09 -8.08 -19.46
N PRO A 108 -6.85 -9.14 -20.25
CA PRO A 108 -7.84 -10.21 -20.40
C PRO A 108 -8.17 -10.90 -19.07
N ALA A 109 -9.42 -11.36 -18.92
CA ALA A 109 -9.80 -12.21 -17.79
C ALA A 109 -8.96 -13.49 -17.75
N SER A 110 -8.73 -14.03 -16.55
CA SER A 110 -8.01 -15.30 -16.34
C SER A 110 -6.68 -15.42 -17.12
N SER A 111 -5.90 -14.35 -17.18
CA SER A 111 -4.68 -14.28 -17.99
C SER A 111 -3.39 -14.16 -17.18
N GLN A 112 -3.49 -13.80 -15.89
CA GLN A 112 -2.35 -13.54 -15.03
C GLN A 112 -2.05 -14.74 -14.13
N ASP A 113 -0.78 -15.14 -14.08
CA ASP A 113 -0.26 -16.14 -13.14
C ASP A 113 -0.17 -15.56 -11.73
N PHE A 114 0.04 -14.24 -11.61
CA PHE A 114 -0.04 -13.55 -10.34
C PHE A 114 -0.46 -12.08 -10.44
N ILE A 115 -0.93 -11.54 -9.33
CA ILE A 115 -1.10 -10.12 -9.07
C ILE A 115 -0.42 -9.86 -7.72
N PHE A 116 0.55 -8.97 -7.74
CA PHE A 116 1.21 -8.42 -6.57
C PHE A 116 0.70 -7.01 -6.32
N SER A 117 0.58 -6.63 -5.05
CA SER A 117 0.30 -5.25 -4.67
C SER A 117 0.90 -4.96 -3.30
N SER A 118 1.74 -3.94 -3.22
CA SER A 118 2.32 -3.44 -1.97
C SER A 118 1.89 -2.02 -1.68
N HIS A 119 1.27 -1.80 -0.52
CA HIS A 119 0.87 -0.46 -0.05
C HIS A 119 0.06 0.34 -1.08
N CYS A 120 -0.87 -0.33 -1.77
CA CYS A 120 -1.78 0.29 -2.73
C CYS A 120 -3.23 0.19 -2.27
N LEU A 121 -3.67 -1.01 -1.85
CA LEU A 121 -5.08 -1.30 -1.60
C LEU A 121 -5.71 -0.38 -0.54
N GLU A 122 -4.96 0.05 0.48
CA GLU A 122 -5.39 0.99 1.52
C GLU A 122 -5.74 2.38 0.98
N HIS A 123 -5.22 2.74 -0.19
CA HIS A 123 -5.52 4.00 -0.88
C HIS A 123 -6.80 3.95 -1.71
N LEU A 124 -7.42 2.77 -1.83
CA LEU A 124 -8.54 2.56 -2.74
C LEU A 124 -9.89 2.58 -2.02
N TYR A 125 -10.87 3.25 -2.61
CA TYR A 125 -12.26 3.16 -2.19
C TYR A 125 -12.91 1.90 -2.76
N GLY A 126 -13.86 1.31 -2.04
CA GLY A 126 -14.56 0.13 -2.55
C GLY A 126 -13.64 -1.08 -2.78
N TRP A 127 -12.63 -1.25 -1.93
CA TRP A 127 -11.57 -2.28 -2.04
C TRP A 127 -12.10 -3.70 -2.32
N LYS A 128 -13.31 -4.05 -1.86
CA LYS A 128 -13.96 -5.34 -2.14
C LYS A 128 -14.19 -5.55 -3.65
N ASN A 129 -14.75 -4.56 -4.34
CA ASN A 129 -15.00 -4.65 -5.78
C ASN A 129 -13.70 -4.68 -6.57
N ILE A 130 -12.69 -3.96 -6.08
CA ILE A 130 -11.35 -3.92 -6.68
C ILE A 130 -10.67 -5.28 -6.54
N LEU A 131 -10.71 -5.90 -5.37
CA LEU A 131 -10.15 -7.25 -5.19
C LEU A 131 -10.87 -8.27 -6.07
N LYS A 132 -12.21 -8.17 -6.24
CA LYS A 132 -12.94 -9.03 -7.20
C LYS A 132 -12.42 -8.84 -8.63
N LEU A 133 -12.22 -7.59 -9.06
CA LEU A 133 -11.63 -7.28 -10.37
C LEU A 133 -10.25 -7.92 -10.52
N TRP A 134 -9.37 -7.80 -9.51
CA TRP A 134 -8.03 -8.38 -9.54
C TRP A 134 -8.10 -9.92 -9.60
N ILE A 135 -8.89 -10.55 -8.73
CA ILE A 135 -9.11 -12.01 -8.72
C ILE A 135 -9.64 -12.51 -10.07
N HIS A 136 -10.49 -11.74 -10.74
CA HIS A 136 -11.02 -12.10 -12.05
C HIS A 136 -9.95 -12.11 -13.17
N ARG A 137 -8.84 -11.37 -13.01
CA ARG A 137 -7.70 -11.40 -13.95
C ARG A 137 -6.76 -12.58 -13.71
N LEU A 138 -6.80 -13.21 -12.55
CA LEU A 138 -5.98 -14.39 -12.24
C LEU A 138 -6.49 -15.64 -12.97
N LYS A 139 -5.58 -16.45 -13.50
CA LYS A 139 -5.83 -17.83 -13.91
C LYS A 139 -6.26 -18.67 -12.72
N ASN A 140 -6.89 -19.82 -12.97
CA ASN A 140 -7.03 -20.86 -11.94
C ASN A 140 -5.64 -21.30 -11.47
N GLY A 141 -5.43 -21.36 -10.17
CA GLY A 141 -4.10 -21.55 -9.56
C GLY A 141 -3.23 -20.30 -9.49
N GLY A 142 -3.69 -19.16 -10.03
CA GLY A 142 -2.97 -17.89 -9.99
C GLY A 142 -2.90 -17.29 -8.57
N ILE A 143 -1.87 -16.49 -8.30
CA ILE A 143 -1.58 -15.95 -6.97
C ILE A 143 -1.99 -14.48 -6.84
N LEU A 144 -2.73 -14.15 -5.78
CA LEU A 144 -2.82 -12.80 -5.27
C LEU A 144 -1.86 -12.65 -4.08
N PHE A 145 -0.90 -11.73 -4.17
CA PHE A 145 0.02 -11.40 -3.08
C PHE A 145 -0.20 -9.95 -2.65
N LEU A 146 -0.63 -9.76 -1.40
CA LEU A 146 -0.88 -8.46 -0.80
C LEU A 146 0.14 -8.18 0.29
N TYR A 147 0.72 -6.98 0.29
CA TYR A 147 1.58 -6.48 1.35
C TYR A 147 1.08 -5.11 1.81
N LEU A 148 0.58 -5.03 3.04
CA LEU A 148 -0.28 -3.93 3.49
C LEU A 148 0.14 -3.39 4.86
N PRO A 149 -0.16 -2.12 5.17
CA PRO A 149 0.25 -1.51 6.43
C PRO A 149 -0.43 -2.20 7.62
N HIS A 150 0.36 -2.55 8.64
CA HIS A 150 -0.18 -3.15 9.85
C HIS A 150 -0.88 -2.10 10.72
N LYS A 151 -1.96 -2.51 11.42
CA LYS A 151 -2.79 -1.63 12.25
C LYS A 151 -2.04 -0.89 13.38
N SER A 152 -0.88 -1.39 13.78
CA SER A 152 -0.01 -0.72 14.75
C SER A 152 0.70 0.51 14.19
N MET A 153 0.77 0.68 12.87
CA MET A 153 1.39 1.84 12.24
C MET A 153 0.46 3.04 12.22
N LYS A 154 0.17 3.61 13.40
CA LYS A 154 -0.86 4.64 13.59
C LYS A 154 -0.60 5.92 12.80
N LEU A 155 0.66 6.19 12.42
CA LEU A 155 0.99 7.32 11.55
C LEU A 155 0.31 7.21 10.18
N TRP A 156 0.05 5.98 9.72
CA TRP A 156 -0.56 5.63 8.45
C TRP A 156 -2.05 5.29 8.57
N ASN A 157 -2.68 5.52 9.72
CA ASN A 157 -4.12 5.36 9.80
C ASN A 157 -4.83 6.42 8.94
N PRO A 158 -6.06 6.16 8.45
CA PRO A 158 -6.87 7.19 7.83
C PRO A 158 -6.99 8.44 8.72
N GLY A 159 -6.67 9.60 8.17
CA GLY A 159 -6.60 10.87 8.91
C GLY A 159 -5.34 11.05 9.77
N GLY A 160 -4.46 10.06 9.82
CA GLY A 160 -3.25 10.02 10.61
C GLY A 160 -2.24 11.10 10.23
N PRO A 161 -1.27 11.38 11.12
CA PRO A 161 -0.36 12.50 10.97
C PRO A 161 0.56 12.38 9.76
N TRP A 162 0.75 11.15 9.22
CA TRP A 162 1.62 10.92 8.07
C TRP A 162 0.93 10.84 6.73
N VAL A 163 -0.15 10.07 6.63
CA VAL A 163 -0.84 9.83 5.36
C VAL A 163 -2.04 10.73 5.17
N GLY A 164 -2.51 11.42 6.22
CA GLY A 164 -3.69 12.27 6.14
C GLY A 164 -4.88 11.52 5.52
N GLY A 165 -5.51 12.11 4.50
CA GLY A 165 -6.63 11.50 3.78
C GLY A 165 -6.24 10.55 2.63
N HIS A 166 -4.96 10.23 2.45
CA HIS A 166 -4.52 9.36 1.35
C HIS A 166 -4.88 7.90 1.60
N HIS A 167 -4.85 7.43 2.85
CA HIS A 167 -5.37 6.11 3.23
C HIS A 167 -6.87 6.22 3.45
N LYS A 168 -7.65 5.39 2.76
CA LYS A 168 -9.11 5.44 2.74
C LYS A 168 -9.73 4.51 3.75
N TRP A 169 -9.00 3.46 4.11
CA TRP A 169 -9.42 2.47 5.08
C TRP A 169 -8.17 1.84 5.73
N GLN A 170 -8.39 1.05 6.78
CA GLN A 170 -7.32 0.33 7.48
C GLN A 170 -7.45 -1.17 7.19
N PRO A 171 -6.56 -1.75 6.36
CA PRO A 171 -6.58 -3.18 6.08
C PRO A 171 -6.16 -4.00 7.31
N THR A 172 -6.76 -5.16 7.46
CA THR A 172 -6.37 -6.18 8.45
C THR A 172 -6.53 -7.57 7.85
N ALA A 173 -5.70 -8.53 8.28
CA ALA A 173 -5.83 -9.92 7.87
C ALA A 173 -7.23 -10.49 8.20
N ASP A 174 -7.78 -10.15 9.37
CA ASP A 174 -9.10 -10.60 9.84
C ASP A 174 -10.25 -10.14 8.94
N VAL A 175 -10.08 -9.04 8.20
CA VAL A 175 -11.08 -8.54 7.25
C VAL A 175 -10.84 -9.09 5.84
N ILE A 176 -9.58 -9.17 5.41
CA ILE A 176 -9.23 -9.53 4.05
C ILE A 176 -9.32 -11.04 3.83
N ILE A 177 -8.85 -11.86 4.77
CA ILE A 177 -8.82 -13.32 4.61
C ILE A 177 -10.22 -13.93 4.42
N PRO A 178 -11.23 -13.61 5.25
CA PRO A 178 -12.59 -14.13 5.02
C PRO A 178 -13.14 -13.72 3.66
N PHE A 179 -12.92 -12.47 3.27
CA PHE A 179 -13.34 -11.97 1.95
C PHE A 179 -12.67 -12.74 0.81
N LEU A 180 -11.36 -13.00 0.89
CA LEU A 180 -10.64 -13.78 -0.12
C LEU A 180 -11.22 -15.20 -0.22
N LYS A 181 -11.46 -15.87 0.92
CA LYS A 181 -12.05 -17.22 0.96
C LYS A 181 -13.45 -17.26 0.34
N GLU A 182 -14.30 -16.30 0.66
CA GLU A 182 -15.65 -16.15 0.07
C GLU A 182 -15.63 -15.93 -1.45
N ASN A 183 -14.50 -15.44 -1.99
CA ASN A 183 -14.32 -15.17 -3.41
C ASN A 183 -13.40 -16.20 -4.10
N GLY A 184 -13.39 -17.44 -3.59
CA GLY A 184 -12.73 -18.57 -4.24
C GLY A 184 -11.20 -18.52 -4.16
N MET A 185 -10.64 -17.92 -3.11
CA MET A 185 -9.20 -17.90 -2.88
C MET A 185 -8.81 -18.76 -1.68
N GLU A 186 -7.85 -19.65 -1.88
CA GLU A 186 -7.18 -20.43 -0.84
C GLU A 186 -6.03 -19.62 -0.24
N ILE A 187 -5.96 -19.46 1.08
CA ILE A 187 -4.81 -18.81 1.73
C ILE A 187 -3.66 -19.81 1.83
N ILE A 188 -2.52 -19.50 1.21
CA ILE A 188 -1.37 -20.42 1.13
C ILE A 188 -0.18 -19.97 2.01
N ASP A 189 -0.09 -18.69 2.35
CA ASP A 189 0.91 -18.12 3.26
C ASP A 189 0.38 -16.77 3.76
N TYR A 190 0.54 -16.45 5.04
CA TYR A 190 0.26 -15.12 5.56
C TYR A 190 1.04 -14.88 6.85
N ASN A 191 1.35 -13.62 7.11
CA ASN A 191 1.80 -13.17 8.42
C ASN A 191 0.86 -12.05 8.86
N PRO A 192 0.03 -12.25 9.90
CA PRO A 192 -0.88 -11.22 10.39
C PRO A 192 -0.18 -10.20 11.31
N ASP A 193 1.01 -10.54 11.82
CA ASP A 193 1.78 -9.68 12.71
C ASP A 193 2.56 -8.61 11.93
N LYS A 194 3.00 -7.58 12.65
CA LYS A 194 3.83 -6.51 12.07
C LYS A 194 5.23 -7.05 11.78
N ASP A 195 5.71 -6.83 10.56
CA ASP A 195 7.10 -7.08 10.20
C ASP A 195 8.01 -5.87 10.50
N ILE A 196 9.25 -5.91 9.98
CA ILE A 196 10.24 -4.84 10.17
C ILE A 196 9.82 -3.52 9.51
N TYR A 197 8.95 -3.52 8.50
CA TYR A 197 8.38 -2.30 7.91
C TYR A 197 7.01 -1.96 8.50
N TRP A 198 6.60 -2.67 9.55
CA TRP A 198 5.30 -2.53 10.20
C TRP A 198 4.15 -2.76 9.22
N SER A 199 4.31 -3.80 8.42
CA SER A 199 3.34 -4.29 7.46
C SER A 199 3.05 -5.76 7.72
N PHE A 200 2.06 -6.28 7.00
CA PHE A 200 1.64 -7.67 7.05
C PHE A 200 1.42 -8.15 5.61
N HIS A 201 1.50 -9.46 5.38
CA HIS A 201 1.32 -10.03 4.04
C HIS A 201 0.31 -11.16 4.00
N ILE A 202 -0.31 -11.32 2.84
CA ILE A 202 -1.19 -12.44 2.50
C ILE A 202 -0.84 -12.91 1.08
N ALA A 203 -0.56 -14.20 0.92
CA ALA A 203 -0.52 -14.88 -0.36
C ALA A 203 -1.73 -15.83 -0.45
N ALA A 204 -2.53 -15.66 -1.49
CA ALA A 204 -3.70 -16.48 -1.74
C ALA A 204 -3.72 -17.00 -3.17
N ARG A 205 -4.18 -18.23 -3.37
CA ARG A 205 -4.29 -18.91 -4.66
C ARG A 205 -5.74 -18.97 -5.11
N LYS A 206 -6.02 -18.62 -6.36
CA LYS A 206 -7.35 -18.76 -6.95
C LYS A 206 -7.71 -20.23 -7.15
N GLN A 207 -8.84 -20.64 -6.61
CA GLN A 207 -9.41 -21.98 -6.78
C GLN A 207 -10.06 -22.12 -8.17
N GLY A 208 -10.16 -23.37 -8.62
CA GLY A 208 -10.65 -23.76 -9.94
C GLY A 208 -12.12 -23.47 -10.18
#